data_AF-A0A9E2JL35-F1
#
_entry.id   AF-A0A9E2JL35-F1
#
_cell.length_a   1.000
_cell.length_b   1.000
_cell.length_c   1.000
_cell.angle_alpha   90.00
_cell.angle_beta   90.00
_cell.angle_gamma   90.00
#
_symmetry.space_group_name_H-M   'P 1'
#
loop_
_entity.id
_entity.type
_entity.pdbx_description
1 polymer ?
#
loop_
_entity_poly.entity_id
_entity_poly.type
_entity_poly.pdbx_seq_one_letter_code
_entity_poly.pdbx_strand_id
1 'polypeptide(L)'
;MNKTQLKPIKTIAGEILLYFYLLQRKNITDLNLAMLNFSFKRNRNNQVDGMEMPGRDKTILKDEKFEGYGDVDIFNALMYLNDSYLVSYQESKSTAGSHLHQLKITARGIDLIEGIERGEEEKREFNITFNFNIQNNVTVESLLKAEFGSIFKASLL
;
A
#
# COMPACT_ATOMS: atom_id res chain seq x y z
N MET A 1 -5.45 14.04 -25.62
CA MET A 1 -4.90 13.70 -24.29
C MET A 1 -6.01 13.07 -23.48
N ASN A 2 -5.96 11.76 -23.25
CA ASN A 2 -6.85 11.14 -22.26
C ASN A 2 -6.45 11.69 -20.89
N LYS A 3 -7.39 12.32 -20.18
CA LYS A 3 -7.21 12.61 -18.75
C LYS A 3 -7.07 11.25 -18.07
N THR A 4 -5.85 10.87 -17.68
CA THR A 4 -5.65 9.73 -16.78
C THR A 4 -6.43 10.06 -15.52
N GLN A 5 -7.57 9.39 -15.32
CA GLN A 5 -8.41 9.62 -14.16
C GLN A 5 -7.60 9.23 -12.94
N LEU A 6 -7.34 10.19 -12.04
CA LEU A 6 -6.62 9.93 -10.80
C LEU A 6 -7.37 8.85 -10.03
N LYS A 7 -6.67 7.78 -9.67
CA LYS A 7 -7.22 6.68 -8.91
C LYS A 7 -7.50 7.15 -7.47
N PRO A 8 -8.62 6.78 -6.84
CA PRO A 8 -8.89 7.19 -5.46
C PRO A 8 -7.82 6.69 -4.48
N ILE A 9 -7.43 7.53 -3.51
CA ILE A 9 -6.46 7.19 -2.45
C ILE A 9 -6.84 5.89 -1.73
N LYS A 10 -8.13 5.69 -1.44
CA LYS A 10 -8.63 4.45 -0.82
C LYS A 10 -8.32 3.21 -1.65
N THR A 11 -8.38 3.30 -2.98
CA THR A 11 -8.08 2.15 -3.83
C THR A 11 -6.59 1.86 -3.87
N ILE A 12 -5.75 2.91 -3.94
CA ILE A 12 -4.30 2.76 -3.83
C ILE A 12 -3.92 2.16 -2.46
N ALA A 13 -4.56 2.61 -1.38
CA ALA A 13 -4.38 2.06 -0.04
C ALA A 13 -4.74 0.58 0.04
N GLY A 14 -5.85 0.16 -0.57
CA GLY A 14 -6.24 -1.26 -0.62
C GLY A 14 -5.19 -2.13 -1.32
N GLU A 15 -4.66 -1.66 -2.45
CA GLU A 15 -3.60 -2.37 -3.17
C GLU A 15 -2.30 -2.43 -2.37
N ILE A 16 -1.89 -1.33 -1.71
CA ILE A 16 -0.72 -1.32 -0.83
C ILE A 16 -0.90 -2.30 0.32
N LEU A 17 -2.08 -2.33 0.96
CA LEU A 17 -2.36 -3.24 2.07
C LEU A 17 -2.29 -4.71 1.62
N LEU A 18 -2.91 -5.06 0.50
CA LEU A 18 -2.86 -6.41 -0.06
C LEU A 18 -1.42 -6.80 -0.44
N TYR A 19 -0.63 -5.87 -0.96
CA TYR A 19 0.78 -6.10 -1.29
C TYR A 19 1.62 -6.37 -0.04
N PHE A 20 1.44 -5.56 1.02
CA PHE A 20 2.12 -5.81 2.29
C PHE A 20 1.71 -7.16 2.89
N TYR A 21 0.45 -7.55 2.74
CA TYR A 21 -0.05 -8.84 3.24
C TYR A 21 0.60 -9.99 2.48
N LEU A 22 0.72 -9.86 1.16
CA LEU A 22 1.47 -10.79 0.32
C LEU A 22 2.93 -10.91 0.77
N LEU A 23 3.63 -9.79 0.98
CA LEU A 23 5.02 -9.80 1.45
C LEU A 23 5.15 -10.47 2.82
N GLN A 24 4.27 -10.14 3.77
CA GLN A 24 4.27 -10.74 5.11
C GLN A 24 4.07 -12.26 5.06
N ARG A 25 3.23 -12.76 4.15
CA ARG A 25 3.02 -14.21 3.94
C ARG A 25 4.20 -14.91 3.26
N LYS A 26 4.98 -14.21 2.43
CA LYS A 26 6.17 -14.77 1.78
C LYS A 26 7.38 -14.80 2.71
N ASN A 27 7.68 -13.67 3.36
CA ASN A 27 8.77 -13.54 4.34
C ASN A 27 8.55 -12.27 5.20
N ILE A 28 8.35 -12.45 6.50
CA ILE A 28 8.09 -11.34 7.44
C ILE A 28 9.24 -10.34 7.55
N THR A 29 10.46 -10.76 7.19
CA THR A 29 11.67 -9.94 7.28
C THR A 29 11.67 -8.80 6.26
N ASP A 30 11.10 -9.03 5.08
CA ASP A 30 11.15 -8.08 3.96
C ASP A 30 10.28 -6.85 4.22
N LEU A 31 9.17 -7.01 4.95
CA LEU A 31 8.28 -5.90 5.30
C LEU A 31 8.81 -5.09 6.49
N ASN A 32 9.28 -5.78 7.54
CA ASN A 32 9.78 -5.11 8.76
C ASN A 32 11.08 -4.34 8.52
N LEU A 33 11.90 -4.75 7.56
CA LEU A 33 13.13 -4.05 7.18
C LEU A 33 12.91 -2.98 6.09
N ALA A 34 11.71 -2.89 5.53
CA ALA A 34 11.41 -1.88 4.53
C ALA A 34 11.49 -0.48 5.15
N MET A 35 12.36 0.35 4.58
CA MET A 35 12.45 1.77 4.88
C MET A 35 11.88 2.54 3.70
N LEU A 36 10.88 3.38 3.96
CA LEU A 36 10.28 4.29 2.98
C LEU A 36 10.70 5.71 3.35
N ASN A 37 11.48 6.32 2.47
CA ASN A 37 11.89 7.70 2.61
C ASN A 37 11.04 8.58 1.71
N PHE A 38 10.72 9.77 2.19
CA PHE A 38 9.99 10.81 1.48
C PHE A 38 10.75 12.13 1.63
N SER A 39 11.02 12.81 0.51
CA SER A 39 11.56 14.16 0.46
C SER A 39 10.50 15.11 -0.07
N PHE A 40 10.43 16.29 0.53
CA PHE A 40 9.53 17.33 0.07
C PHE A 40 10.25 18.18 -0.99
N LYS A 41 9.72 18.22 -2.21
CA LYS A 41 10.18 19.18 -3.21
C LYS A 41 9.86 20.58 -2.72
N ARG A 42 10.81 21.49 -2.86
CA ARG A 42 10.61 22.91 -2.56
C ARG A 42 10.72 23.73 -3.83
N ASN A 43 9.80 24.67 -4.02
CA ASN A 43 9.89 25.65 -5.09
C ASN A 43 10.97 26.70 -4.81
N ARG A 44 11.18 27.63 -5.75
CA ARG A 44 12.16 28.73 -5.63
C ARG A 44 11.91 29.66 -4.43
N ASN A 45 10.68 29.65 -3.88
CA ASN A 45 10.29 30.42 -2.69
C ASN A 45 10.38 29.58 -1.40
N ASN A 46 11.05 28.42 -1.45
CA ASN A 46 11.22 27.48 -0.34
C ASN A 46 9.91 26.87 0.20
N GLN A 47 8.80 26.99 -0.54
CA GLN A 47 7.51 26.37 -0.20
C GLN A 47 7.46 24.95 -0.75
N VAL A 48 6.76 24.04 -0.06
CA VAL A 48 6.58 22.66 -0.51
C VAL A 48 5.71 22.64 -1.77
N ASP A 49 6.23 22.06 -2.84
CA ASP A 49 5.62 22.00 -4.19
C ASP A 49 5.52 20.54 -4.69
N GLY A 50 5.46 19.60 -3.75
CA GLY A 50 5.32 18.18 -4.03
C GLY A 50 6.14 17.32 -3.07
N MET A 51 5.98 16.00 -3.26
CA MET A 51 6.72 14.99 -2.54
C MET A 51 7.39 14.06 -3.56
N GLU A 52 8.61 13.64 -3.25
CA GLU A 52 9.33 12.55 -3.91
C GLU A 52 9.62 11.46 -2.88
N MET A 53 9.74 10.22 -3.35
CA MET A 53 10.31 9.13 -2.58
C MET A 53 11.77 8.92 -2.98
N PRO A 54 12.77 9.39 -2.19
CA PRO A 54 14.17 9.14 -2.46
C PRO A 54 14.43 7.64 -2.57
N GLY A 55 14.83 7.20 -3.76
CA GLY A 55 15.18 5.82 -3.99
C GLY A 55 13.97 4.88 -4.01
N ARG A 56 12.81 5.32 -4.52
CA ARG A 56 11.65 4.43 -4.74
C ARG A 56 12.04 3.12 -5.43
N ASP A 57 13.02 3.18 -6.33
CA ASP A 57 13.68 2.06 -7.02
C ASP A 57 14.44 1.08 -6.10
N LYS A 58 14.50 1.37 -4.80
CA LYS A 58 15.12 0.56 -3.75
C LYS A 58 14.14 0.26 -2.62
N THR A 59 12.88 0.67 -2.77
CA THR A 59 11.82 0.37 -1.81
C THR A 59 11.01 -0.85 -2.25
N ILE A 60 10.24 -1.41 -1.32
CA ILE A 60 9.24 -2.44 -1.63
C ILE A 60 8.12 -1.93 -2.56
N LEU A 61 7.96 -0.60 -2.73
CA LEU A 61 6.96 0.01 -3.61
C LEU A 61 7.51 0.36 -5.01
N LYS A 62 8.67 -0.21 -5.39
CA LYS A 62 9.18 -0.18 -6.78
C LYS A 62 8.33 -1.00 -7.75
N ASP A 63 7.51 -1.92 -7.25
CA ASP A 63 6.81 -2.88 -8.09
C ASP A 63 6.05 -2.22 -9.27
N GLU A 64 6.06 -2.87 -10.44
CA GLU A 64 5.37 -2.41 -11.66
C GLU A 64 3.92 -2.00 -11.38
N LYS A 65 3.27 -2.70 -10.44
CA LYS A 65 1.91 -2.38 -9.97
C LYS A 65 1.74 -0.94 -9.50
N PHE A 66 2.78 -0.35 -8.91
CA PHE A 66 2.71 0.98 -8.33
C PHE A 66 3.29 2.07 -9.25
N GLU A 67 4.06 1.75 -10.30
CA GLU A 67 4.74 2.74 -11.15
C GLU A 67 3.83 3.84 -11.70
N GLY A 68 2.56 3.53 -11.94
CA GLY A 68 1.55 4.49 -12.40
C GLY A 68 1.06 5.49 -11.34
N TYR A 69 1.46 5.36 -10.07
CA TYR A 69 1.04 6.22 -8.96
C TYR A 69 2.10 7.25 -8.62
N GLY A 70 1.64 8.50 -8.40
CA GLY A 70 2.49 9.56 -7.89
C GLY A 70 2.87 9.31 -6.42
N ASP A 71 4.06 9.76 -6.04
CA ASP A 71 4.59 9.55 -4.68
C ASP A 71 3.71 10.22 -3.61
N VAL A 72 3.04 11.33 -3.94
CA VAL A 72 2.05 12.00 -3.07
C VAL A 72 0.85 11.08 -2.80
N ASP A 73 0.36 10.37 -3.81
CA ASP A 73 -0.78 9.46 -3.66
C ASP A 73 -0.39 8.23 -2.83
N ILE A 74 0.82 7.71 -3.03
CA ILE A 74 1.39 6.62 -2.23
C ILE A 74 1.52 7.04 -0.76
N PHE A 75 2.09 8.22 -0.51
CA PHE A 75 2.21 8.75 0.85
C PHE A 75 0.84 8.90 1.52
N ASN A 76 -0.12 9.54 0.85
CA ASN A 76 -1.47 9.72 1.37
C ASN A 76 -2.19 8.38 1.61
N ALA A 77 -1.96 7.38 0.76
CA ALA A 77 -2.48 6.03 0.96
C ALA A 77 -1.88 5.36 2.20
N LEU A 78 -0.57 5.51 2.43
CA LEU A 78 0.10 5.00 3.63
C LEU A 78 -0.38 5.71 4.91
N MET A 79 -0.59 7.03 4.85
CA MET A 79 -1.18 7.79 5.96
C MET A 79 -2.59 7.29 6.25
N TYR A 80 -3.43 7.13 5.23
CA TYR A 80 -4.78 6.58 5.39
C TYR A 80 -4.80 5.20 6.05
N LEU A 81 -3.89 4.29 5.65
CA LEU A 81 -3.77 2.96 6.25
C LEU A 81 -3.37 3.02 7.72
N ASN A 82 -2.50 3.95 8.09
CA ASN A 82 -2.07 4.15 9.47
C ASN A 82 -3.18 4.77 10.33
N ASP A 83 -3.84 5.82 9.84
CA ASP A 83 -4.97 6.47 10.52
C ASP A 83 -6.18 5.52 10.68
N SER A 84 -6.33 4.58 9.76
CA SER A 84 -7.33 3.50 9.83
C SER A 84 -6.89 2.34 10.73
N TYR A 85 -5.71 2.39 11.35
CA TYR A 85 -5.13 1.33 12.18
C TYR A 85 -4.98 -0.01 11.46
N LEU A 86 -4.80 -0.01 10.14
CA LEU A 86 -4.62 -1.22 9.33
C LEU A 86 -3.14 -1.55 9.09
N VAL A 87 -2.31 -0.50 9.06
CA VAL A 87 -0.85 -0.59 9.06
C VAL A 87 -0.33 0.23 10.23
N SER A 88 0.87 -0.09 10.68
CA SER A 88 1.64 0.78 11.56
C SER A 88 3.10 0.78 11.13
N TYR A 89 3.78 1.89 11.40
CA TYR A 89 5.20 2.08 11.17
C TYR A 89 5.76 2.94 12.30
N GLN A 90 7.09 2.97 12.40
CA GLN A 90 7.80 3.91 13.23
C GLN A 90 8.31 5.07 12.37
N GLU A 91 8.24 6.27 12.94
CA GLU A 91 8.92 7.44 12.40
C GLU A 91 10.21 7.68 13.19
N SER A 92 11.29 8.04 12.50
CA SER A 92 12.49 8.49 13.21
C SER A 92 12.23 9.87 13.83
N LYS A 93 12.63 10.05 15.09
CA LYS A 93 12.44 11.31 15.84
C LYS A 93 13.06 12.54 15.17
N SER A 94 14.07 12.35 14.31
CA SER A 94 14.74 13.42 13.57
C SER A 94 14.06 13.80 12.26
N THR A 95 13.11 12.99 11.79
CA THR A 95 12.55 13.06 10.42
C THR A 95 11.09 12.59 10.40
N ALA A 96 10.27 13.16 11.30
CA ALA A 96 8.82 12.92 11.33
C ALA A 96 8.21 13.17 9.94
N GLY A 97 7.32 12.28 9.50
CA GLY A 97 6.66 12.34 8.19
C GLY A 97 7.57 12.18 6.96
N SER A 98 8.86 11.86 7.12
CA SER A 98 9.80 11.69 5.98
C SER A 98 10.54 10.36 5.97
N HIS A 99 10.55 9.61 7.07
CA HIS A 99 11.15 8.27 7.12
C HIS A 99 10.20 7.32 7.87
N LEU A 100 9.64 6.36 7.15
CA LEU A 100 8.80 5.30 7.71
C LEU A 100 9.62 4.00 7.73
N HIS A 101 9.71 3.35 8.88
CA HIS A 101 10.44 2.09 9.06
C HIS A 101 9.67 1.13 9.97
N GLN A 102 10.07 -0.14 10.03
CA GLN A 102 9.37 -1.18 10.79
C GLN A 102 7.89 -1.26 10.44
N LEU A 103 7.60 -1.24 9.15
CA LEU A 103 6.24 -1.31 8.65
C LEU A 103 5.65 -2.70 8.96
N LYS A 104 4.44 -2.72 9.51
CA LYS A 104 3.70 -3.95 9.81
C LYS A 104 2.21 -3.78 9.56
N ILE A 105 1.57 -4.85 9.10
CA ILE A 105 0.11 -4.92 9.09
C ILE A 105 -0.36 -5.23 10.52
N THR A 106 -1.37 -4.51 10.97
CA THR A 106 -1.97 -4.74 12.29
C THR A 106 -2.86 -5.98 12.27
N ALA A 107 -3.25 -6.50 13.44
CA ALA A 107 -4.25 -7.57 13.51
C ALA A 107 -5.55 -7.17 12.78
N ARG A 108 -5.99 -5.92 12.94
CA ARG A 108 -7.15 -5.36 12.23
C ARG A 108 -6.98 -5.39 10.72
N GLY A 109 -5.79 -5.03 10.21
CA GLY A 109 -5.49 -5.09 8.78
C GLY A 109 -5.58 -6.53 8.23
N ILE A 110 -5.07 -7.51 8.97
CA ILE A 110 -5.17 -8.93 8.63
C ILE A 110 -6.64 -9.38 8.64
N ASP A 111 -7.38 -9.07 9.71
CA ASP A 111 -8.79 -9.44 9.84
C ASP A 111 -9.66 -8.85 8.73
N LEU A 112 -9.40 -7.60 8.32
CA LEU A 112 -10.12 -6.97 7.21
C LEU A 112 -9.88 -7.69 5.88
N ILE A 113 -8.64 -8.11 5.62
CA ILE A 113 -8.29 -8.85 4.40
C ILE A 113 -8.87 -10.26 4.43
N GLU A 114 -8.66 -11.01 5.51
CA GLU A 114 -9.14 -12.39 5.64
C GLU A 114 -10.66 -12.46 5.81
N GLY A 115 -11.29 -11.38 6.26
CA GLY A 115 -12.73 -11.21 6.33
C GLY A 115 -13.43 -11.36 4.97
N ILE A 116 -12.75 -11.09 3.85
CA ILE A 116 -13.28 -11.27 2.50
C ILE A 116 -13.86 -12.67 2.27
N GLU A 117 -13.32 -13.69 2.95
CA GLU A 117 -13.76 -15.08 2.84
C GLU A 117 -14.80 -15.51 3.90
N ARG A 118 -15.04 -14.68 4.93
CA ARG A 118 -15.88 -15.04 6.08
C ARG A 118 -17.37 -14.81 5.84
N GLY A 119 -17.74 -13.85 4.98
CA GLY A 119 -19.14 -13.51 4.72
C GLY A 119 -19.33 -12.33 3.76
N GLU A 120 -20.59 -12.06 3.40
CA GLU A 120 -20.95 -10.91 2.55
C GLU A 120 -20.73 -9.57 3.25
N GLU A 121 -20.91 -9.52 4.58
CA GLU A 121 -20.78 -8.30 5.37
C GLU A 121 -19.33 -7.83 5.43
N GLU A 122 -18.40 -8.72 5.79
CA GLU A 122 -16.97 -8.43 5.88
C GLU A 122 -16.38 -8.10 4.51
N LYS A 123 -16.84 -8.79 3.46
CA LYS A 123 -16.49 -8.46 2.07
C LYS A 123 -16.98 -7.07 1.67
N ARG A 124 -18.20 -6.70 2.06
CA ARG A 124 -18.74 -5.36 1.84
C ARG A 124 -17.93 -4.31 2.60
N GLU A 125 -17.48 -4.61 3.82
CA GLU A 125 -16.59 -3.73 4.58
C GLU A 125 -15.29 -3.47 3.82
N PHE A 126 -14.63 -4.51 3.29
CA PHE A 126 -13.44 -4.36 2.48
C PHE A 126 -13.70 -3.50 1.22
N ASN A 127 -14.77 -3.82 0.49
CA ASN A 127 -15.15 -3.09 -0.73
C ASN A 127 -15.40 -1.60 -0.46
N ILE A 128 -16.10 -1.24 0.63
CA ILE A 128 -16.36 0.16 1.01
C ILE A 128 -15.09 0.85 1.50
N THR A 129 -14.25 0.14 2.25
CA THR A 129 -13.02 0.71 2.83
C THR A 129 -12.03 1.11 1.73
N PHE A 130 -11.94 0.33 0.66
CA PHE A 130 -10.94 0.52 -0.40
C PHE A 130 -11.52 0.86 -1.78
N ASN A 131 -12.83 1.01 -1.92
CA ASN A 131 -13.51 1.15 -3.21
C ASN A 131 -13.18 0.00 -4.18
N PHE A 132 -13.18 -1.23 -3.68
CA PHE A 132 -13.07 -2.44 -4.47
C PHE A 132 -14.45 -2.97 -4.86
N ASN A 133 -14.50 -3.80 -5.91
CA ASN A 133 -15.71 -4.50 -6.31
C ASN A 133 -15.47 -6.01 -6.36
N ILE A 134 -15.22 -6.59 -5.19
CA ILE A 134 -14.98 -8.03 -5.04
C ILE A 134 -16.31 -8.78 -5.07
N GLN A 135 -16.41 -9.80 -5.94
CA GLN A 135 -17.59 -10.66 -6.07
C GLN A 135 -17.65 -11.75 -4.98
N ASN A 136 -18.83 -12.37 -4.84
CA ASN A 136 -19.13 -13.32 -3.75
C ASN A 136 -18.23 -14.57 -3.71
N ASN A 137 -17.58 -14.94 -4.81
CA ASN A 137 -16.82 -16.20 -4.90
C ASN A 137 -15.29 -16.00 -4.86
N VAL A 138 -14.83 -14.77 -4.65
CA VAL A 138 -13.40 -14.42 -4.62
C VAL A 138 -12.81 -14.77 -3.26
N THR A 139 -11.74 -15.56 -3.27
CA THR A 139 -10.84 -15.82 -2.13
C THR A 139 -9.74 -14.77 -2.06
N VAL A 140 -9.15 -14.54 -0.89
CA VAL A 140 -7.95 -13.72 -0.69
C VAL A 140 -6.84 -14.17 -1.63
N GLU A 141 -6.61 -15.48 -1.78
CA GLU A 141 -5.60 -15.97 -2.71
C GLU A 141 -5.92 -15.59 -4.17
N SER A 142 -7.18 -15.74 -4.60
CA SER A 142 -7.57 -15.35 -5.95
C SER A 142 -7.48 -13.85 -6.20
N LEU A 143 -7.79 -13.03 -5.19
CA LEU A 143 -7.61 -11.58 -5.21
C LEU A 143 -6.13 -11.21 -5.32
N LEU A 144 -5.27 -11.80 -4.49
CA LEU A 144 -3.82 -11.57 -4.55
C LEU A 144 -3.25 -11.97 -5.91
N LYS A 145 -3.71 -13.07 -6.51
CA LYS A 145 -3.30 -13.47 -7.87
C LYS A 145 -3.82 -12.53 -8.94
N ALA A 146 -5.04 -12.00 -8.81
CA ALA A 146 -5.59 -11.03 -9.74
C ALA A 146 -4.81 -9.70 -9.70
N GLU A 147 -4.46 -9.24 -8.50
CA GLU A 147 -3.78 -7.96 -8.29
C GLU A 147 -2.26 -8.04 -8.54
N PHE A 148 -1.64 -9.20 -8.26
CA PHE A 148 -0.17 -9.38 -8.20
C PHE A 148 0.33 -10.63 -8.92
N GLY A 149 -0.46 -11.23 -9.82
CA GLY A 149 -0.14 -12.50 -10.48
C GLY A 149 1.19 -12.52 -11.24
N SER A 150 1.66 -11.38 -11.75
CA SER A 150 2.99 -11.21 -12.34
C SER A 150 4.10 -11.40 -11.30
N ILE A 151 3.91 -10.87 -10.08
CA ILE A 151 4.83 -11.00 -8.94
C ILE A 151 4.91 -12.45 -8.44
N PHE A 152 3.84 -13.25 -8.60
CA PHE A 152 3.87 -14.69 -8.29
C PHE A 152 4.72 -15.52 -9.26
N LYS A 153 4.78 -15.15 -10.54
CA LYS A 153 5.57 -15.88 -11.55
C LYS A 153 7.08 -15.68 -11.40
N ALA A 154 7.53 -14.52 -10.92
CA ALA A 154 8.95 -14.22 -10.73
C ALA A 154 9.59 -14.96 -9.53
N SER A 155 8.79 -15.55 -8.63
CA SER A 155 9.26 -16.29 -7.45
C SER A 155 9.25 -17.83 -7.62
N LEU A 156 9.01 -18.35 -8.83
CA LEU A 156 9.03 -19.77 -9.18
C LEU A 156 10.04 -20.12 -10.29
N LEU A 157 10.95 -19.20 -10.60
CA LEU A 157 12.12 -19.39 -11.47
C LEU A 157 13.38 -19.06 -10.66
#